data_AF-A0A673A2G6-F1
#
_entry.id   AF-A0A673A2G6-F1
#
_cell.length_a   1.000
_cell.length_b   1.000
_cell.length_c   1.000
_cell.angle_alpha   90.00
_cell.angle_beta   90.00
_cell.angle_gamma   90.00
#
_symmetry.space_group_name_H-M   'P 1'
#
loop_
_entity.id
_entity.type
_entity.pdbx_description
1 polymer ?
#
loop_
_entity_poly.entity_id
_entity_poly.type
_entity_poly.pdbx_seq_one_letter_code
_entity_poly.pdbx_strand_id
1 'polypeptide(L)'
;MVNSDCKLAVGGCLAQITLGWTYHYSNKSMSWDKARQFCKTNFTDMVVIQSQEENNYLVKLLPDRDRSPYFWIGITKKQKNETWTWVGNNSTWIGNQSWAENEPNNDHSNEFCVEIYTNQGKNRGKWNDEKCANPKFAACYKAQCNATICGRGRCHETIENITCICEPGFVGDRCETGKKGVTTLILIFYFYFFRLHHKSSVKLSKESEVPFFILAHIICKLYLKTTPFSNTSVCAAVECPPLSEPDNGELICPGGNQRFNSTCQFKCSFGLLMIGSADITCGINGVWSGQRPVCASNCYFQIFTFNLKKKGKSCLKLILVLL
;
A
#
# COMPACT_ATOMS: atom_id res chain seq x y z
N MET A 1 -25.05 -29.82 -44.28
CA MET A 1 -24.53 -28.47 -44.00
C MET A 1 -23.98 -28.48 -42.59
N VAL A 2 -22.66 -28.37 -42.42
CA VAL A 2 -22.01 -28.42 -41.11
C VAL A 2 -22.19 -27.06 -40.44
N ASN A 3 -22.88 -27.02 -39.30
CA ASN A 3 -22.97 -25.83 -38.46
C ASN A 3 -21.62 -25.65 -37.75
N SER A 4 -20.81 -24.71 -38.25
CA SER A 4 -19.52 -24.38 -37.65
C SER A 4 -19.72 -23.31 -36.56
N ASP A 5 -19.91 -23.76 -35.31
CA ASP A 5 -19.92 -22.88 -34.14
C ASP A 5 -18.49 -22.40 -33.83
N CYS A 6 -18.27 -21.09 -33.79
CA CYS A 6 -17.00 -20.52 -33.32
C CYS A 6 -16.98 -20.54 -31.78
N LYS A 7 -16.15 -21.42 -31.21
CA LYS A 7 -15.85 -21.42 -29.77
C LYS A 7 -14.60 -20.60 -29.53
N LEU A 8 -14.71 -19.48 -28.80
CA LEU A 8 -13.57 -18.74 -28.28
C LEU A 8 -13.34 -19.18 -26.84
N ALA A 9 -12.22 -19.83 -26.55
CA ALA A 9 -11.79 -20.15 -25.20
C ALA A 9 -10.83 -19.05 -24.73
N VAL A 10 -11.24 -18.29 -23.71
CA VAL A 10 -10.36 -17.36 -23.00
C VAL A 10 -10.04 -17.99 -21.66
N GLY A 11 -8.79 -18.42 -21.46
CA GLY A 11 -8.30 -18.93 -20.18
C GLY A 11 -7.78 -17.79 -19.31
N GLY A 12 -8.23 -17.70 -18.07
CA GLY A 12 -7.66 -16.82 -17.05
C GLY A 12 -6.94 -17.62 -15.97
N CYS A 13 -5.81 -17.14 -15.48
CA CYS A 13 -5.10 -17.72 -14.34
C CYS A 13 -5.61 -17.09 -13.04
N LEU A 14 -5.98 -17.91 -12.06
CA LEU A 14 -6.11 -17.45 -10.68
C LEU A 14 -4.80 -17.81 -9.96
N ALA A 15 -3.80 -16.93 -10.04
CA ALA A 15 -2.84 -16.89 -8.95
C ALA A 15 -3.58 -16.39 -7.71
N GLN A 16 -3.24 -16.88 -6.53
CA GLN A 16 -3.62 -16.22 -5.29
C GLN A 16 -2.74 -14.96 -5.17
N ILE A 17 -3.07 -13.95 -5.98
CA ILE A 17 -2.48 -12.63 -5.89
C ILE A 17 -2.84 -12.15 -4.48
N THR A 18 -1.86 -11.84 -3.65
CA THR A 18 -2.11 -11.04 -2.46
C THR A 18 -2.41 -9.63 -2.92
N LEU A 19 -3.61 -9.47 -3.50
CA LEU A 19 -4.22 -8.16 -3.67
C LEU A 19 -4.25 -7.57 -2.26
N GLY A 20 -3.87 -6.31 -2.09
CA GLY A 20 -4.14 -5.58 -0.85
C GLY A 20 -5.64 -5.51 -0.57
N TRP A 21 -6.04 -4.67 0.38
CA TRP A 21 -7.47 -4.49 0.66
C TRP A 21 -8.24 -4.16 -0.62
N THR A 22 -9.23 -4.99 -0.91
CA THR A 22 -10.13 -4.78 -2.05
C THR A 22 -11.34 -3.98 -1.61
N TYR A 23 -11.79 -3.05 -2.44
CA TYR A 23 -12.95 -2.21 -2.16
C TYR A 23 -14.21 -2.78 -2.78
N HIS A 24 -15.29 -2.74 -2.00
CA HIS A 24 -16.60 -3.23 -2.37
C HIS A 24 -17.65 -2.21 -1.96
N TYR A 25 -18.86 -2.32 -2.51
CA TYR A 25 -19.95 -1.45 -2.11
C TYR A 25 -21.30 -2.13 -2.17
N SER A 26 -22.26 -1.60 -1.42
CA SER A 26 -23.63 -2.11 -1.42
C SER A 26 -24.43 -1.62 -2.62
N ASN A 27 -25.37 -2.43 -3.10
CA ASN A 27 -26.34 -2.03 -4.13
C ASN A 27 -27.59 -1.32 -3.58
N LYS A 28 -27.77 -1.27 -2.26
CA LYS A 28 -28.91 -0.61 -1.59
C LYS A 28 -28.41 0.38 -0.55
N SER A 29 -29.10 1.51 -0.41
CA SER A 29 -28.78 2.49 0.61
C SER A 29 -29.30 2.06 2.00
N MET A 30 -28.62 2.50 3.05
CA MET A 30 -28.91 2.15 4.44
C MET A 30 -28.32 3.18 5.42
N SER A 31 -28.76 3.17 6.68
CA SER A 31 -28.15 4.01 7.72
C SER A 31 -26.70 3.59 7.97
N TRP A 32 -25.89 4.48 8.57
CA TRP A 32 -24.47 4.23 8.78
C TRP A 32 -24.20 2.96 9.61
N ASP A 33 -24.95 2.73 10.69
CA ASP A 33 -24.81 1.50 11.50
C ASP A 33 -25.10 0.23 10.69
N LYS A 34 -26.15 0.28 9.86
CA LYS A 34 -26.51 -0.83 8.96
C LYS A 34 -25.47 -1.02 7.87
N ALA A 35 -24.89 0.06 7.34
CA ALA A 35 -23.79 0.01 6.38
C ALA A 35 -22.57 -0.66 6.99
N ARG A 36 -22.23 -0.34 8.24
CA ARG A 36 -21.12 -0.97 8.93
C ARG A 36 -21.39 -2.45 9.15
N GLN A 37 -22.59 -2.80 9.61
CA GLN A 37 -22.99 -4.18 9.80
C GLN A 37 -22.96 -4.97 8.49
N PHE A 38 -23.44 -4.38 7.39
CA PHE A 38 -23.37 -4.96 6.06
C PHE A 38 -21.91 -5.24 5.66
N CYS A 39 -21.01 -4.27 5.82
CA CYS A 39 -19.60 -4.45 5.49
C CYS A 39 -18.93 -5.53 6.35
N LYS A 40 -19.20 -5.58 7.65
CA LYS A 40 -18.68 -6.64 8.55
C LYS A 40 -19.21 -8.04 8.22
N THR A 41 -20.43 -8.11 7.72
CA THR A 41 -21.08 -9.40 7.41
C THR A 41 -20.61 -9.97 6.08
N ASN A 42 -20.38 -9.11 5.08
CA ASN A 42 -20.06 -9.54 3.71
C ASN A 42 -18.57 -9.41 3.35
N PHE A 43 -17.83 -8.57 4.09
CA PHE A 43 -16.43 -8.24 3.85
C PHE A 43 -15.66 -8.20 5.18
N THR A 44 -14.79 -7.22 5.41
CA THR A 44 -14.07 -7.06 6.69
C THR A 44 -14.68 -5.97 7.57
N ASP A 45 -14.72 -4.73 7.11
CA ASP A 45 -15.45 -3.63 7.76
C ASP A 45 -15.69 -2.52 6.72
N MET A 46 -16.30 -1.41 7.15
CA MET A 46 -16.45 -0.21 6.33
C MET A 46 -15.07 0.41 6.03
N VAL A 47 -14.91 1.06 4.86
CA VAL A 47 -13.63 1.64 4.43
C VAL A 47 -13.00 2.56 5.48
N VAL A 48 -11.72 2.30 5.77
CA VAL A 48 -10.87 3.14 6.63
C VAL A 48 -9.74 3.65 5.76
N ILE A 49 -9.70 4.96 5.55
CA ILE A 49 -8.76 5.57 4.62
C ILE A 49 -7.51 5.99 5.40
N GLN A 50 -6.34 5.72 4.85
CA GLN A 50 -5.04 5.93 5.51
C GLN A 50 -4.24 7.07 4.87
N SER A 51 -4.58 7.46 3.63
CA SER A 51 -3.92 8.58 2.94
C SER A 51 -4.80 9.24 1.88
N GLN A 52 -4.35 10.40 1.38
CA GLN A 52 -5.04 11.10 0.30
C GLN A 52 -4.97 10.31 -1.02
N GLU A 53 -3.90 9.55 -1.26
CA GLU A 53 -3.75 8.67 -2.42
C GLU A 53 -4.79 7.55 -2.40
N GLU A 54 -5.02 6.94 -1.22
CA GLU A 54 -6.04 5.91 -1.04
C GLU A 54 -7.44 6.48 -1.23
N ASN A 55 -7.72 7.68 -0.69
CA ASN A 55 -8.97 8.39 -0.93
C ASN A 55 -9.23 8.58 -2.42
N ASN A 56 -8.22 9.06 -3.15
CA ASN A 56 -8.33 9.32 -4.58
C ASN A 56 -8.53 8.03 -5.38
N TYR A 57 -7.89 6.94 -4.96
CA TYR A 57 -8.05 5.63 -5.58
C TYR A 57 -9.46 5.06 -5.32
N LEU A 58 -9.95 5.08 -4.08
CA LEU A 58 -11.30 4.64 -3.72
C LEU A 58 -12.36 5.33 -4.57
N VAL A 59 -12.25 6.64 -4.76
CA VAL A 59 -13.21 7.45 -5.52
C VAL A 59 -13.19 7.14 -7.03
N LYS A 60 -12.12 6.54 -7.56
CA LYS A 60 -12.10 6.04 -8.95
C LYS A 60 -12.86 4.72 -9.10
N LEU A 61 -12.95 3.93 -8.04
CA LEU A 61 -13.61 2.62 -8.04
C LEU A 61 -15.12 2.73 -7.77
N LEU A 62 -15.53 3.67 -6.92
CA LEU A 62 -16.93 3.87 -6.59
C LEU A 62 -17.66 4.48 -7.80
N PRO A 63 -18.89 4.03 -8.11
CA PRO A 63 -19.64 4.56 -9.23
C PRO A 63 -20.05 6.01 -8.98
N ASP A 64 -20.02 6.79 -10.05
CA ASP A 64 -20.57 8.14 -10.07
C ASP A 64 -22.07 8.07 -9.75
N ARG A 65 -22.58 9.09 -9.04
CA ARG A 65 -24.00 9.26 -8.76
C ARG A 65 -24.50 10.50 -9.48
N ASP A 66 -25.80 10.64 -9.66
CA ASP A 66 -26.36 11.90 -10.17
C ASP A 66 -26.53 12.92 -9.03
N ARG A 67 -26.86 12.43 -7.83
CA ARG A 67 -27.01 13.18 -6.56
C ARG A 67 -26.82 12.22 -5.37
N SER A 68 -27.02 12.71 -4.15
CA SER A 68 -27.25 11.88 -2.97
C SER A 68 -28.34 10.82 -3.27
N PRO A 69 -28.23 9.57 -2.79
CA PRO A 69 -27.28 9.10 -1.79
C PRO A 69 -25.88 8.74 -2.31
N TYR A 70 -24.85 9.26 -1.65
CA TYR A 70 -23.46 8.88 -1.85
C TYR A 70 -23.07 7.65 -1.02
N PHE A 71 -21.81 7.56 -0.57
CA PHE A 71 -21.29 6.40 0.14
C PHE A 71 -20.86 6.75 1.57
N TRP A 72 -21.29 5.95 2.53
CA TRP A 72 -20.76 5.96 3.89
C TRP A 72 -19.33 5.45 3.92
N ILE A 73 -18.47 6.17 4.65
CA ILE A 73 -17.11 5.76 4.99
C ILE A 73 -16.98 5.57 6.52
N GLY A 74 -15.99 4.79 6.93
CA GLY A 74 -15.84 4.29 8.29
C GLY A 74 -15.33 5.31 9.31
N ILE A 75 -15.65 6.59 9.19
CA ILE A 75 -15.25 7.63 10.15
C ILE A 75 -16.50 8.22 10.81
N THR A 76 -16.44 8.36 12.14
CA THR A 76 -17.55 8.80 12.97
C THR A 76 -17.06 9.52 14.23
N LYS A 77 -17.92 10.30 14.88
CA LYS A 77 -17.72 10.88 16.21
C LYS A 77 -18.92 10.52 17.08
N LYS A 78 -18.77 10.32 18.39
CA LYS A 78 -19.94 9.97 19.23
C LYS A 78 -20.75 11.19 19.64
N GLN A 79 -20.09 12.34 19.72
CA GLN A 79 -20.65 13.60 20.22
C GLN A 79 -20.01 14.79 19.51
N LYS A 80 -20.64 15.97 19.60
CA LYS A 80 -20.21 17.19 18.91
C LYS A 80 -18.77 17.63 19.24
N ASN A 81 -18.34 17.44 20.49
CA ASN A 81 -17.03 17.89 20.98
C ASN A 81 -15.97 16.79 20.97
N GLU A 82 -16.27 15.63 20.38
CA GLU A 82 -15.29 14.55 20.21
C GLU A 82 -14.57 14.65 18.86
N THR A 83 -13.37 14.08 18.81
CA THR A 83 -12.59 13.98 17.58
C THR A 83 -13.17 12.90 16.67
N TRP A 84 -13.03 13.10 15.35
CA TRP A 84 -13.33 12.07 14.37
C TRP A 84 -12.45 10.84 14.58
N THR A 85 -13.08 9.67 14.58
CA THR A 85 -12.43 8.38 14.80
C THR A 85 -12.80 7.40 13.72
N TRP A 86 -11.81 6.65 13.23
CA TRP A 86 -12.05 5.55 12.33
C TRP A 86 -12.59 4.34 13.06
N VAL A 87 -13.46 3.60 12.38
CA VAL A 87 -13.93 2.31 12.83
C VAL A 87 -12.85 1.26 12.67
N GLY A 88 -12.61 0.46 13.70
CA GLY A 88 -11.69 -0.67 13.58
C GLY A 88 -10.23 -0.23 13.60
N ASN A 89 -9.55 -0.24 12.44
CA ASN A 89 -8.11 0.02 12.36
C ASN A 89 -7.82 1.44 12.89
N ASN A 90 -6.86 1.58 13.80
CA ASN A 90 -6.48 2.85 14.44
C ASN A 90 -5.73 3.77 13.45
N SER A 91 -6.24 3.98 12.23
CA SER A 91 -5.72 4.98 11.31
C SER A 91 -5.67 6.34 12.01
N THR A 92 -4.54 7.03 11.89
CA THR A 92 -4.33 8.35 12.48
C THR A 92 -4.61 9.48 11.48
N TRP A 93 -4.84 9.14 10.21
CA TRP A 93 -5.11 10.13 9.16
C TRP A 93 -6.60 10.49 9.13
N ILE A 94 -6.93 11.71 9.53
CA ILE A 94 -8.31 12.25 9.61
C ILE A 94 -8.73 13.12 8.41
N GLY A 95 -7.96 13.09 7.32
CA GLY A 95 -8.34 13.74 6.06
C GLY A 95 -8.52 15.26 6.14
N ASN A 96 -7.60 16.00 6.78
CA ASN A 96 -7.67 17.48 6.84
C ASN A 96 -7.86 18.16 5.47
N GLN A 97 -7.36 17.55 4.39
CA GLN A 97 -7.51 18.05 3.02
C GLN A 97 -8.67 17.39 2.27
N SER A 98 -9.36 16.43 2.89
CA SER A 98 -10.40 15.61 2.29
C SER A 98 -11.80 16.13 2.58
N TRP A 99 -11.99 17.01 3.57
CA TRP A 99 -13.25 17.72 3.76
C TRP A 99 -13.60 18.63 2.57
N ALA A 100 -14.89 18.68 2.25
CA ALA A 100 -15.42 19.65 1.29
C ALA A 100 -15.35 21.07 1.87
N GLU A 101 -15.49 22.06 1.00
CA GLU A 101 -15.51 23.45 1.44
C GLU A 101 -16.65 23.69 2.44
N ASN A 102 -16.31 24.28 3.58
CA ASN A 102 -17.18 24.48 4.75
C ASN A 102 -17.51 23.23 5.58
N GLU A 103 -16.93 22.07 5.29
CA GLU A 103 -17.12 20.86 6.09
C GLU A 103 -15.96 20.60 7.08
N PRO A 104 -16.20 19.91 8.21
CA PRO A 104 -17.50 19.46 8.72
C PRO A 104 -18.28 20.60 9.40
N ASN A 105 -19.52 20.84 8.97
CA ASN A 105 -20.33 21.97 9.45
C ASN A 105 -21.29 21.62 10.60
N ASN A 106 -21.66 20.34 10.75
CA ASN A 106 -22.72 19.90 11.65
C ASN A 106 -24.01 20.75 11.51
N ASP A 107 -24.40 21.06 10.27
CA ASP A 107 -25.50 21.96 9.87
C ASP A 107 -26.85 21.53 10.46
N HIS A 108 -27.03 20.24 10.70
CA HIS A 108 -28.30 19.71 11.23
C HIS A 108 -28.27 19.24 12.69
N SER A 109 -27.27 19.66 13.48
CA SER A 109 -27.18 19.37 14.91
C SER A 109 -27.27 17.88 15.26
N ASN A 110 -26.31 17.08 14.76
CA ASN A 110 -25.93 15.69 15.15
C ASN A 110 -25.39 14.92 13.92
N GLU A 111 -24.55 15.57 13.12
CA GLU A 111 -23.97 15.00 11.90
C GLU A 111 -22.66 14.31 12.23
N PHE A 112 -22.80 13.07 12.66
CA PHE A 112 -21.77 12.31 13.36
C PHE A 112 -21.18 11.18 12.51
N CYS A 113 -21.63 11.07 11.27
CA CYS A 113 -21.19 10.10 10.29
C CYS A 113 -20.76 10.81 9.01
N VAL A 114 -19.89 10.19 8.22
CA VAL A 114 -19.27 10.88 7.08
C VAL A 114 -19.53 10.15 5.78
N GLU A 115 -19.99 10.89 4.79
CA GLU A 115 -20.08 10.42 3.41
C GLU A 115 -18.94 10.95 2.55
N ILE A 116 -18.66 10.24 1.45
CA ILE A 116 -17.72 10.66 0.43
C ILE A 116 -18.42 10.95 -0.89
N TYR A 117 -18.14 12.12 -1.47
CA TYR A 117 -18.69 12.53 -2.76
C TYR A 117 -17.98 11.82 -3.91
N THR A 118 -18.75 11.17 -4.79
CA THR A 118 -18.20 10.43 -5.95
C THR A 118 -18.52 11.08 -7.29
N ASN A 119 -19.24 12.20 -7.31
CA ASN A 119 -19.65 12.84 -8.56
C ASN A 119 -18.53 13.68 -9.18
N GLN A 120 -18.57 13.83 -10.50
CA GLN A 120 -17.68 14.78 -11.19
C GLN A 120 -17.93 16.21 -10.70
N GLY A 121 -16.86 16.98 -10.53
CA GLY A 121 -16.91 18.38 -10.09
C GLY A 121 -15.88 18.70 -9.00
N LYS A 122 -15.96 19.93 -8.47
CA LYS A 122 -15.00 20.47 -7.49
C LYS A 122 -14.90 19.64 -6.21
N ASN A 123 -16.00 18.99 -5.82
CA ASN A 123 -16.08 18.22 -4.58
C ASN A 123 -15.85 16.71 -4.77
N ARG A 124 -15.42 16.25 -5.96
CA ARG A 124 -15.13 14.82 -6.17
C ARG A 124 -14.09 14.34 -5.16
N GLY A 125 -14.43 13.28 -4.43
CA GLY A 125 -13.61 12.66 -3.39
C GLY A 125 -13.53 13.45 -2.08
N LYS A 126 -14.33 14.51 -1.94
CA LYS A 126 -14.43 15.27 -0.70
C LYS A 126 -15.45 14.66 0.27
N TRP A 127 -15.28 14.95 1.55
CA TRP A 127 -16.07 14.41 2.65
C TRP A 127 -17.06 15.44 3.16
N ASN A 128 -18.18 14.92 3.67
CA ASN A 128 -19.27 15.68 4.27
C ASN A 128 -19.75 14.96 5.52
N ASP A 129 -19.93 15.67 6.64
CA ASP A 129 -20.62 15.09 7.79
C ASP A 129 -22.13 15.11 7.59
N GLU A 130 -22.79 14.09 8.11
CA GLU A 130 -24.20 13.87 7.89
C GLU A 130 -24.82 13.08 9.04
N LYS A 131 -26.15 13.17 9.18
CA LYS A 131 -26.93 12.33 10.10
C LYS A 131 -26.77 10.85 9.77
N CYS A 132 -26.28 10.09 10.73
CA CYS A 132 -26.06 8.65 10.61
C CYS A 132 -27.32 7.86 10.19
N ALA A 133 -28.51 8.37 10.47
CA ALA A 133 -29.78 7.75 10.09
C ALA A 133 -30.10 7.86 8.58
N ASN A 134 -29.48 8.81 7.86
CA ASN A 134 -29.76 9.03 6.45
C ASN A 134 -29.31 7.82 5.61
N PRO A 135 -30.11 7.42 4.61
CA PRO A 135 -29.79 6.25 3.80
C PRO A 135 -28.67 6.60 2.80
N LYS A 136 -27.51 5.93 2.90
CA LYS A 136 -26.43 6.00 1.90
C LYS A 136 -25.89 4.62 1.58
N PHE A 137 -25.18 4.47 0.47
CA PHE A 137 -24.57 3.20 0.12
C PHE A 137 -23.37 2.91 1.04
N ALA A 138 -23.11 1.66 1.35
CA ALA A 138 -21.93 1.27 2.11
C ALA A 138 -20.71 1.18 1.19
N ALA A 139 -19.59 1.82 1.53
CA ALA A 139 -18.29 1.49 0.99
C ALA A 139 -17.55 0.59 1.99
N CYS A 140 -17.15 -0.60 1.53
CA CYS A 140 -16.54 -1.64 2.35
C CYS A 140 -15.13 -1.95 1.85
N TYR A 141 -14.29 -2.46 2.75
CA TYR A 141 -13.04 -3.11 2.36
C TYR A 141 -13.07 -4.57 2.78
N LYS A 142 -12.31 -5.39 2.06
CA LYS A 142 -12.02 -6.78 2.44
C LYS A 142 -10.53 -6.93 2.65
N ALA A 143 -10.15 -7.28 3.88
CA ALA A 143 -8.79 -7.49 4.29
C ALA A 143 -8.17 -8.76 3.72
N GLN A 144 -6.89 -8.68 3.42
CA GLN A 144 -6.11 -9.78 2.87
C GLN A 144 -4.93 -10.15 3.79
N CYS A 145 -4.53 -9.24 4.68
CA CYS A 145 -3.58 -9.48 5.76
C CYS A 145 -4.04 -10.62 6.65
N ASN A 146 -3.24 -11.68 6.65
CA ASN A 146 -3.32 -12.81 7.56
C ASN A 146 -2.05 -12.82 8.42
N ALA A 147 -2.16 -13.27 9.67
CA ALA A 147 -1.04 -13.40 10.61
C ALA A 147 0.12 -14.26 10.07
N THR A 148 -0.14 -15.12 9.08
CA THR A 148 0.86 -15.98 8.45
C THR A 148 1.64 -15.33 7.31
N ILE A 149 1.24 -14.13 6.85
CA ILE A 149 1.86 -13.49 5.68
C ILE A 149 3.24 -12.92 5.99
N CYS A 150 3.37 -12.28 7.15
CA CYS A 150 4.64 -11.75 7.63
C CYS A 150 5.21 -12.74 8.65
N GLY A 151 6.40 -13.27 8.40
CA GLY A 151 7.03 -14.25 9.28
C GLY A 151 7.25 -13.69 10.69
N ARG A 152 8.08 -12.64 10.81
CA ARG A 152 8.36 -11.92 12.07
C ARG A 152 8.11 -10.43 11.91
N GLY A 153 6.85 -10.09 11.68
CA GLY A 153 6.43 -8.73 11.42
C GLY A 153 4.93 -8.55 11.43
N ARG A 154 4.49 -7.30 11.37
CA ARG A 154 3.07 -6.95 11.27
C ARG A 154 2.72 -6.71 9.80
N CYS A 155 1.68 -7.39 9.33
CA CYS A 155 1.10 -7.14 8.01
C CYS A 155 0.41 -5.77 7.99
N HIS A 156 0.72 -4.98 6.96
CA HIS A 156 0.21 -3.64 6.73
C HIS A 156 -0.35 -3.54 5.31
N GLU A 157 -1.40 -2.77 5.16
CA GLU A 157 -2.29 -2.84 4.01
C GLU A 157 -2.12 -1.59 3.18
N THR A 158 -1.94 -1.78 1.89
CA THR A 158 -1.70 -0.69 0.93
C THR A 158 -2.66 -0.82 -0.25
N ILE A 159 -2.69 0.19 -1.12
CA ILE A 159 -3.55 0.18 -2.31
C ILE A 159 -3.15 -1.02 -3.18
N GLU A 160 -4.09 -1.95 -3.35
CA GLU A 160 -3.93 -3.18 -4.15
C GLU A 160 -2.75 -4.08 -3.76
N ASN A 161 -2.06 -3.84 -2.63
CA ASN A 161 -0.94 -4.67 -2.17
C ASN A 161 -0.86 -4.73 -0.64
N ILE A 162 -0.01 -5.61 -0.12
CA ILE A 162 0.32 -5.71 1.30
C ILE A 162 1.82 -5.49 1.50
N THR A 163 2.19 -4.96 2.66
CA THR A 163 3.59 -4.77 3.06
C THR A 163 3.79 -5.31 4.47
N CYS A 164 4.96 -5.86 4.77
CA CYS A 164 5.29 -6.30 6.13
C CYS A 164 6.18 -5.28 6.84
N ILE A 165 5.74 -4.85 8.02
CA ILE A 165 6.54 -4.04 8.93
C ILE A 165 7.26 -5.00 9.88
N CYS A 166 8.56 -5.19 9.67
CA CYS A 166 9.33 -6.20 10.39
C CYS A 166 9.61 -5.82 11.85
N GLU A 167 9.60 -6.84 12.71
CA GLU A 167 10.10 -6.73 14.07
C GLU A 167 11.60 -6.38 14.06
N PRO A 168 12.12 -5.71 15.10
CA PRO A 168 13.54 -5.39 15.20
C PRO A 168 14.41 -6.65 15.02
N GLY A 169 15.38 -6.57 14.10
CA GLY A 169 16.27 -7.69 13.79
C GLY A 169 15.79 -8.59 12.66
N PHE A 170 14.63 -8.34 12.05
CA PHE A 170 14.15 -9.06 10.87
C PHE A 170 14.06 -8.13 9.65
N VAL A 171 14.25 -8.70 8.46
CA VAL A 171 14.21 -8.05 7.15
C VAL A 171 13.70 -9.01 6.08
N GLY A 172 13.48 -8.46 4.89
CA GLY A 172 12.78 -9.11 3.79
C GLY A 172 11.37 -8.51 3.69
N ASP A 173 10.77 -8.62 2.51
CA ASP A 173 9.42 -8.10 2.26
C ASP A 173 8.33 -8.87 3.03
N ARG A 174 8.65 -10.06 3.54
CA ARG A 174 7.82 -10.85 4.46
C ARG A 174 8.45 -11.05 5.83
N CYS A 175 9.51 -10.29 6.16
CA CYS A 175 10.23 -10.40 7.43
C CYS A 175 10.75 -11.82 7.73
N GLU A 176 11.17 -12.50 6.68
CA GLU A 176 11.61 -13.89 6.67
C GLU A 176 13.07 -14.06 7.08
N THR A 177 13.89 -13.01 6.98
CA THR A 177 15.33 -13.07 7.20
C THR A 177 15.72 -12.36 8.49
N GLY A 178 16.36 -13.05 9.42
CA GLY A 178 17.00 -12.41 10.57
C GLY A 178 18.27 -11.64 10.14
N LYS A 179 18.36 -10.34 10.45
CA LYS A 179 19.62 -9.59 10.37
C LYS A 179 20.63 -10.25 11.31
N LYS A 180 21.71 -10.82 10.76
CA LYS A 180 22.88 -11.16 11.55
C LYS A 180 23.46 -9.86 12.11
N GLY A 181 23.28 -9.65 13.41
CA GLY A 181 23.69 -8.42 14.05
C GLY A 181 25.17 -8.14 13.84
N VAL A 182 25.48 -6.90 13.42
CA VAL A 182 26.79 -6.27 13.65
C VAL A 182 26.88 -5.92 15.15
N THR A 183 26.57 -6.87 16.02
CA THR A 183 26.64 -6.74 17.48
C THR A 183 27.95 -7.32 18.02
N THR A 184 28.68 -8.11 17.22
CA THR A 184 29.96 -8.69 17.65
C THR A 184 31.16 -7.77 17.39
N LEU A 185 31.12 -6.89 16.36
CA LEU A 185 32.27 -6.04 16.02
C LEU A 185 32.39 -4.78 16.88
N ILE A 186 31.27 -4.18 17.33
CA ILE A 186 31.29 -2.98 18.18
C ILE A 186 31.86 -3.31 19.56
N LEU A 187 31.55 -4.49 20.12
CA LEU A 187 32.14 -4.96 21.37
C LEU A 187 33.62 -5.27 21.22
N ILE A 188 34.05 -5.89 20.11
CA ILE A 188 35.47 -6.12 19.84
C ILE A 188 36.23 -4.80 19.71
N PHE A 189 35.67 -3.80 19.02
CA PHE A 189 36.25 -2.46 18.92
C PHE A 189 36.32 -1.77 20.28
N TYR A 190 35.25 -1.82 21.10
CA TYR A 190 35.26 -1.28 22.46
C TYR A 190 36.32 -1.96 23.34
N PHE A 191 36.44 -3.29 23.29
CA PHE A 191 37.45 -4.04 24.03
C PHE A 191 38.88 -3.73 23.55
N TYR A 192 39.10 -3.51 22.24
CA TYR A 192 40.40 -3.14 21.70
C TYR A 192 40.78 -1.67 22.02
N PHE A 193 39.81 -0.75 21.93
CA PHE A 193 40.00 0.67 22.19
C PHE A 193 40.31 0.93 23.68
N PHE A 194 39.62 0.23 24.60
CA PHE A 194 39.94 0.30 26.04
C PHE A 194 41.29 -0.35 26.39
N ARG A 195 41.72 -1.41 25.68
CA ARG A 195 43.06 -2.02 25.89
C ARG A 195 44.21 -1.12 25.45
N LEU A 196 44.01 -0.26 24.45
CA LEU A 196 45.05 0.65 23.94
C LEU A 196 45.21 1.92 24.80
N HIS A 197 44.13 2.42 25.40
CA HIS A 197 44.18 3.64 26.22
C HIS A 197 44.82 3.46 27.60
N HIS A 198 45.05 2.23 28.07
CA HIS A 198 45.74 1.98 29.34
C HIS A 198 47.27 1.95 29.24
N LYS A 199 47.86 2.13 28.04
CA LYS A 199 49.31 1.99 27.83
C LYS A 199 50.08 3.23 27.35
N SER A 200 49.43 4.35 27.02
CA SER A 200 50.17 5.49 26.47
C SER A 200 49.68 6.84 26.99
N SER A 201 50.47 7.42 27.88
CA SER A 201 50.37 8.82 28.32
C SER A 201 50.84 9.75 27.18
N VAL A 202 49.93 10.35 26.41
CA VAL A 202 50.31 11.39 25.44
C VAL A 202 49.32 12.57 25.52
N LYS A 203 49.85 13.76 25.82
CA LYS A 203 49.14 15.05 25.78
C LYS A 203 49.03 15.52 24.32
N LEU A 204 47.86 15.96 23.87
CA LEU A 204 47.68 16.69 22.61
C LEU A 204 47.36 18.16 22.87
N SER A 205 48.12 19.05 22.22
CA SER A 205 47.96 20.51 22.21
C SER A 205 46.95 20.95 21.13
N LYS A 206 46.26 22.06 21.40
CA LYS A 206 45.27 22.76 20.55
C LYS A 206 45.90 23.31 19.26
N GLU A 207 45.18 23.22 18.13
CA GLU A 207 44.92 24.35 17.20
C GLU A 207 44.02 23.95 15.99
N SER A 208 43.16 24.90 15.59
CA SER A 208 42.28 24.97 14.39
C SER A 208 40.92 24.24 14.40
N GLU A 209 39.89 24.92 14.86
CA GLU A 209 38.47 24.58 14.65
C GLU A 209 37.86 25.42 13.50
N VAL A 210 37.12 24.72 12.61
CA VAL A 210 36.05 25.16 11.65
C VAL A 210 36.50 25.79 10.30
N PRO A 211 36.14 25.26 9.10
CA PRO A 211 34.74 25.15 8.64
C PRO A 211 34.42 24.01 7.64
N PHE A 212 33.87 22.88 8.15
CA PHE A 212 33.13 21.91 7.32
C PHE A 212 31.64 21.86 7.69
N PHE A 213 31.33 22.15 8.96
CA PHE A 213 29.98 22.06 9.53
C PHE A 213 29.00 23.10 8.99
N ILE A 214 29.48 24.28 8.56
CA ILE A 214 28.63 25.40 8.11
C ILE A 214 28.10 25.15 6.69
N LEU A 215 28.91 24.55 5.79
CA LEU A 215 28.47 24.19 4.44
C LEU A 215 27.45 23.03 4.49
N ALA A 216 27.68 22.05 5.36
CA ALA A 216 26.79 20.92 5.56
C ALA A 216 25.42 21.35 6.15
N HIS A 217 25.39 22.35 7.04
CA HIS A 217 24.15 22.89 7.61
C HIS A 217 23.26 23.61 6.59
N ILE A 218 23.86 24.35 5.66
CA ILE A 218 23.11 25.09 4.63
C ILE A 218 22.48 24.12 3.60
N ILE A 219 23.18 23.04 3.26
CA ILE A 219 22.66 21.98 2.37
C ILE A 219 21.57 21.16 3.06
N CYS A 220 21.70 20.91 4.38
CA CYS A 220 20.72 20.18 5.20
C CYS A 220 19.34 20.86 5.25
N LYS A 221 19.29 22.20 5.25
CA LYS A 221 18.03 22.97 5.27
C LYS A 221 17.23 22.93 3.96
N LEU A 222 17.84 22.56 2.85
CA LEU A 222 17.21 22.65 1.53
C LEU A 222 16.51 21.36 1.06
N TYR A 223 16.79 20.19 1.66
CA TYR A 223 16.32 18.93 1.06
C TYR A 223 15.60 17.89 1.94
N LEU A 224 15.85 17.65 3.24
CA LEU A 224 15.19 16.50 3.92
C LEU A 224 14.99 16.61 5.45
N LYS A 225 14.00 15.81 5.91
CA LYS A 225 13.31 15.72 7.22
C LYS A 225 14.25 15.31 8.37
N THR A 226 14.18 16.00 9.50
CA THR A 226 14.93 15.69 10.72
C THR A 226 14.27 14.56 11.52
N THR A 227 15.02 13.52 11.87
CA THR A 227 14.68 12.61 12.98
C THR A 227 15.72 12.78 14.09
N PRO A 228 15.31 12.98 15.36
CA PRO A 228 16.26 13.29 16.42
C PRO A 228 16.80 12.00 17.03
N PHE A 229 18.07 11.68 16.78
CA PHE A 229 19.00 11.13 17.77
C PHE A 229 20.41 10.97 17.17
N SER A 230 21.42 11.44 17.90
CA SER A 230 22.87 11.27 17.70
C SER A 230 23.60 12.27 16.76
N ASN A 231 24.60 12.94 17.35
CA ASN A 231 25.51 13.95 16.78
C ASN A 231 26.57 13.36 15.82
N THR A 232 26.14 12.67 14.78
CA THR A 232 26.95 12.36 13.59
C THR A 232 26.01 12.24 12.39
N SER A 233 25.92 13.28 11.55
CA SER A 233 25.10 13.24 10.33
C SER A 233 25.83 12.45 9.23
N VAL A 234 25.68 11.13 9.24
CA VAL A 234 26.04 10.27 8.12
C VAL A 234 24.85 10.26 7.16
N CYS A 235 25.05 10.70 5.91
CA CYS A 235 24.06 10.51 4.86
C CYS A 235 23.91 9.00 4.59
N ALA A 236 22.80 8.42 5.06
CA ALA A 236 22.43 7.07 4.65
C ALA A 236 21.89 7.14 3.22
N ALA A 237 22.38 6.26 2.34
CA ALA A 237 21.80 6.10 1.02
C ALA A 237 20.33 5.65 1.15
N VAL A 238 19.47 6.07 0.21
CA VAL A 238 18.09 5.55 0.14
C VAL A 238 18.17 4.06 -0.20
N GLU A 239 17.63 3.24 0.70
CA GLU A 239 17.58 1.78 0.59
C GLU A 239 16.13 1.30 0.62
N CYS A 240 15.75 0.51 -0.38
CA CYS A 240 14.48 -0.19 -0.43
C CYS A 240 14.51 -1.48 0.40
N PRO A 241 13.35 -2.04 0.77
CA PRO A 241 13.26 -3.32 1.45
C PRO A 241 13.98 -4.43 0.68
N PRO A 242 14.64 -5.39 1.36
CA PRO A 242 15.28 -6.50 0.68
C PRO A 242 14.22 -7.38 0.02
N LEU A 243 14.53 -7.79 -1.21
CA LEU A 243 13.70 -8.69 -1.99
C LEU A 243 14.20 -10.12 -1.80
N SER A 244 13.27 -11.07 -1.80
CA SER A 244 13.56 -12.50 -1.87
C SER A 244 13.13 -13.07 -3.22
N GLU A 245 13.57 -14.28 -3.52
CA GLU A 245 13.12 -15.01 -4.70
C GLU A 245 11.62 -15.37 -4.57
N PRO A 246 10.82 -15.26 -5.64
CA PRO A 246 9.44 -15.72 -5.63
C PRO A 246 9.38 -17.26 -5.59
N ASP A 247 8.33 -17.81 -4.97
CA ASP A 247 8.10 -19.26 -4.98
C ASP A 247 8.04 -19.77 -6.43
N ASN A 248 8.89 -20.74 -6.77
CA ASN A 248 9.04 -21.26 -8.14
C ASN A 248 9.42 -20.18 -9.18
N GLY A 249 10.32 -19.28 -8.81
CA GLY A 249 10.95 -18.35 -9.74
C GLY A 249 12.32 -17.88 -9.25
N GLU A 250 12.88 -16.93 -9.99
CA GLU A 250 14.23 -16.40 -9.84
C GLU A 250 14.17 -14.88 -9.75
N LEU A 251 15.11 -14.28 -8.99
CA LEU A 251 15.30 -12.84 -8.84
C LEU A 251 16.71 -12.46 -9.29
N ILE A 252 16.81 -11.47 -10.19
CA ILE A 252 18.07 -11.02 -10.80
C ILE A 252 18.20 -9.50 -10.62
N CYS A 253 19.23 -9.04 -9.89
CA CYS A 253 19.49 -7.60 -9.68
C CYS A 253 20.90 -7.22 -10.19
N PRO A 254 21.06 -6.72 -11.43
CA PRO A 254 22.37 -6.54 -12.09
C PRO A 254 23.34 -5.52 -11.46
N GLY A 255 22.97 -4.81 -10.40
CA GLY A 255 23.79 -3.78 -9.73
C GLY A 255 23.82 -3.89 -8.21
N GLY A 256 23.42 -5.03 -7.66
CA GLY A 256 23.14 -5.20 -6.24
C GLY A 256 21.68 -4.87 -5.92
N ASN A 257 21.22 -5.39 -4.79
CA ASN A 257 19.85 -5.23 -4.32
C ASN A 257 19.69 -3.91 -3.52
N GLN A 258 18.46 -3.39 -3.49
CA GLN A 258 17.98 -2.39 -2.53
C GLN A 258 18.46 -0.94 -2.68
N ARG A 259 19.49 -0.62 -3.48
CA ARG A 259 19.95 0.77 -3.59
C ARG A 259 19.01 1.62 -4.44
N PHE A 260 18.92 2.92 -4.15
CA PHE A 260 18.24 3.87 -5.03
C PHE A 260 18.61 3.67 -6.51
N ASN A 261 17.61 3.65 -7.38
CA ASN A 261 17.75 3.46 -8.83
C ASN A 261 18.30 2.07 -9.24
N SER A 262 18.40 1.11 -8.31
CA SER A 262 18.62 -0.30 -8.68
C SER A 262 17.33 -0.88 -9.26
N THR A 263 17.48 -1.64 -10.35
CA THR A 263 16.38 -2.39 -10.98
C THR A 263 16.62 -3.87 -10.80
N CYS A 264 15.59 -4.58 -10.34
CA CYS A 264 15.58 -6.03 -10.15
C CYS A 264 14.53 -6.65 -11.07
N GLN A 265 14.90 -7.75 -11.71
CA GLN A 265 14.07 -8.51 -12.65
C GLN A 265 13.66 -9.83 -12.02
N PHE A 266 12.42 -10.23 -12.24
CA PHE A 266 11.91 -11.53 -11.81
C PHE A 266 11.72 -12.45 -13.00
N LYS A 267 11.81 -13.75 -12.77
CA LYS A 267 11.56 -14.77 -13.80
C LYS A 267 10.87 -15.97 -13.18
N CYS A 268 9.83 -16.50 -13.79
CA CYS A 268 9.18 -17.71 -13.30
C CYS A 268 9.85 -18.97 -13.86
N SER A 269 9.84 -20.05 -13.07
CA SER A 269 10.27 -21.36 -13.54
C SER A 269 9.41 -21.83 -14.72
N PHE A 270 9.96 -22.73 -15.54
CA PHE A 270 9.32 -23.19 -16.77
C PHE A 270 7.89 -23.70 -16.54
N GLY A 271 6.95 -23.23 -17.37
CA GLY A 271 5.53 -23.62 -17.31
C GLY A 271 4.67 -22.82 -16.33
N LEU A 272 5.24 -21.85 -15.61
CA LEU A 272 4.50 -20.99 -14.67
C LEU A 272 4.27 -19.60 -15.26
N LEU A 273 3.09 -19.04 -15.00
CA LEU A 273 2.74 -17.69 -15.43
C LEU A 273 3.13 -16.66 -14.37
N MET A 274 3.74 -15.57 -14.80
CA MET A 274 4.04 -14.42 -13.95
C MET A 274 2.83 -13.51 -13.83
N ILE A 275 2.43 -13.20 -12.60
CA ILE A 275 1.40 -12.20 -12.31
C ILE A 275 2.00 -11.11 -11.43
N GLY A 276 2.12 -9.89 -11.95
CA GLY A 276 2.76 -8.74 -11.31
C GLY A 276 3.79 -8.05 -12.23
N SER A 277 4.69 -7.25 -11.67
CA SER A 277 5.73 -6.55 -12.44
C SER A 277 6.94 -7.45 -12.71
N ALA A 278 7.33 -7.61 -13.97
CA ALA A 278 8.54 -8.36 -14.34
C ALA A 278 9.83 -7.67 -13.88
N ASP A 279 9.80 -6.34 -13.78
CA ASP A 279 10.91 -5.52 -13.33
C ASP A 279 10.41 -4.49 -12.32
N ILE A 280 11.19 -4.24 -11.26
CA ILE A 280 10.92 -3.19 -10.27
C ILE A 280 12.17 -2.36 -10.00
N THR A 281 11.99 -1.05 -9.81
CA THR A 281 13.07 -0.10 -9.56
C THR A 281 12.90 0.55 -8.19
N CYS A 282 14.01 0.70 -7.45
CA CYS A 282 13.99 1.33 -6.13
C CYS A 282 13.86 2.86 -6.27
N GLY A 283 12.74 3.41 -5.79
CA GLY A 283 12.42 4.82 -5.85
C GLY A 283 13.13 5.68 -4.81
N ILE A 284 13.08 7.00 -5.01
CA ILE A 284 13.65 8.04 -4.11
C ILE A 284 13.05 8.00 -2.69
N ASN A 285 11.82 7.52 -2.54
CA ASN A 285 11.15 7.36 -1.25
C ASN A 285 11.50 6.05 -0.53
N GLY A 286 12.40 5.23 -1.06
CA GLY A 286 12.72 3.91 -0.51
C GLY A 286 11.64 2.86 -0.76
N VAL A 287 10.79 3.06 -1.78
CA VAL A 287 9.73 2.12 -2.17
C VAL A 287 9.98 1.59 -3.58
N TRP A 288 9.71 0.31 -3.80
CA TRP A 288 9.80 -0.32 -5.12
C TRP A 288 8.68 0.17 -6.05
N SER A 289 8.99 0.42 -7.32
CA SER A 289 8.09 1.04 -8.30
C SER A 289 6.92 0.18 -8.77
N GLY A 290 6.93 -1.13 -8.50
CA GLY A 290 5.95 -2.08 -9.01
C GLY A 290 5.60 -3.16 -7.99
N GLN A 291 4.56 -3.92 -8.31
CA GLN A 291 4.11 -5.04 -7.48
C GLN A 291 5.05 -6.23 -7.69
N ARG A 292 5.51 -6.84 -6.59
CA ARG A 292 6.30 -8.08 -6.65
C ARG A 292 5.46 -9.19 -7.31
N PRO A 293 6.00 -9.91 -8.30
CA PRO A 293 5.24 -10.91 -9.02
C PRO A 293 5.13 -12.24 -8.29
N VAL A 294 4.10 -13.01 -8.63
CA VAL A 294 3.87 -14.39 -8.18
C VAL A 294 3.92 -15.32 -9.38
N CYS A 295 4.57 -16.48 -9.23
CA CYS A 295 4.63 -17.53 -10.25
C CYS A 295 3.55 -18.59 -9.97
N ALA A 296 2.55 -18.67 -10.84
CA ALA A 296 1.39 -19.53 -10.63
C ALA A 296 1.40 -20.78 -11.51
N SER A 297 1.09 -21.94 -10.90
CA SER A 297 1.06 -23.26 -11.53
C SER A 297 -0.31 -23.71 -12.04
N ASN A 298 -1.40 -23.15 -11.49
CA ASN A 298 -2.77 -23.59 -11.79
C ASN A 298 -3.61 -22.46 -12.41
N CYS A 299 -3.57 -22.34 -13.74
CA CYS A 299 -4.67 -21.76 -14.52
C CYS A 299 -5.80 -22.80 -14.58
N TYR A 300 -6.89 -22.63 -13.82
CA TYR A 300 -8.12 -23.38 -14.11
C TYR A 300 -8.75 -22.81 -15.38
N PHE A 301 -8.80 -23.62 -16.44
CA PHE A 301 -9.53 -23.29 -17.67
C PHE A 301 -11.04 -23.29 -17.40
N GLN A 302 -11.61 -22.17 -16.97
CA GLN A 302 -13.04 -21.97 -17.21
C GLN A 302 -13.23 -21.65 -18.70
N ILE A 303 -13.67 -22.64 -19.46
CA ILE A 303 -14.10 -22.44 -20.85
C ILE A 303 -15.42 -21.65 -20.81
N PHE A 304 -15.36 -20.33 -20.93
CA PHE A 304 -16.56 -19.54 -21.22
C PHE A 304 -16.92 -19.72 -22.70
N THR A 305 -17.87 -20.59 -23.00
CA THR A 305 -18.46 -20.69 -24.33
C THR A 305 -19.40 -19.52 -24.57
N PHE A 306 -18.98 -18.53 -25.36
CA PHE A 306 -19.87 -17.51 -25.90
C PHE A 306 -20.54 -18.01 -27.18
N ASN A 307 -21.87 -18.05 -27.21
CA ASN A 307 -22.62 -18.28 -28.44
C ASN A 307 -22.71 -16.96 -29.24
N LEU A 308 -21.77 -16.73 -30.15
CA LEU A 308 -21.84 -15.59 -31.05
C LEU A 308 -22.85 -15.88 -32.19
N LYS A 309 -23.93 -15.09 -32.27
CA LYS A 309 -24.85 -15.14 -33.41
C LYS A 309 -24.18 -14.57 -34.65
N LYS A 310 -24.09 -15.39 -35.69
CA LYS A 310 -23.53 -15.06 -37.01
C LYS A 310 -24.35 -13.96 -37.70
N LYS A 311 -23.76 -12.78 -37.92
CA LYS A 311 -24.20 -11.83 -38.97
C LYS A 311 -23.03 -11.61 -39.93
N GLY A 312 -23.03 -12.33 -41.05
CA GLY A 312 -22.07 -12.13 -42.15
C GLY A 312 -20.70 -12.80 -41.97
N LYS A 313 -20.05 -13.11 -43.10
CA LYS A 313 -18.77 -13.82 -43.18
C LYS A 313 -17.60 -12.88 -42.85
N SER A 314 -17.24 -12.76 -41.57
CA SER A 314 -15.85 -12.61 -41.11
C SER A 314 -15.83 -12.59 -39.58
N CYS A 315 -15.09 -13.50 -38.94
CA CYS A 315 -14.71 -13.33 -37.54
C CYS A 315 -13.66 -12.20 -37.49
N LEU A 316 -14.12 -10.95 -37.42
CA LEU A 316 -13.25 -9.80 -37.37
C LEU A 316 -12.64 -9.70 -35.97
N LYS A 317 -11.32 -9.93 -35.90
CA LYS A 317 -10.35 -9.52 -34.87
C LYS A 317 -10.94 -8.74 -33.67
N LEU A 318 -10.96 -9.39 -32.51
CA LEU A 318 -10.78 -8.68 -31.23
C LEU A 318 -9.72 -9.44 -30.42
N ILE A 319 -8.48 -9.38 -30.92
CA ILE A 319 -7.30 -9.61 -30.09
C ILE A 319 -6.86 -8.20 -29.69
N LEU A 320 -7.16 -7.76 -28.47
CA LEU A 320 -6.26 -6.89 -27.70
C LEU A 320 -6.78 -6.59 -26.28
N VAL A 321 -5.87 -6.80 -25.33
CA VAL A 321 -5.75 -6.20 -23.98
C VAL A 321 -6.72 -6.67 -22.89
N LEU A 322 -6.37 -7.79 -22.27
CA LEU A 322 -6.40 -7.88 -20.80
C LEU A 322 -5.00 -8.32 -20.38
N LEU A 323 -4.12 -7.32 -20.20
CA LEU A 323 -2.99 -7.41 -19.28
C LEU A 323 -3.56 -7.36 -17.86
#